data_AF-A0A7C2YDH4-F1
#
_entry.id   AF-A0A7C2YDH4-F1
#
_cell.length_a   1.000
_cell.length_b   1.000
_cell.length_c   1.000
_cell.angle_alpha   90.00
_cell.angle_beta   90.00
_cell.angle_gamma   90.00
#
_symmetry.space_group_name_H-M   'P 1'
#
loop_
_entity.id
_entity.type
_entity.pdbx_description
1 polymer ?
#
loop_
_entity_poly.entity_id
_entity_poly.type
_entity_poly.pdbx_seq_one_letter_code
_entity_poly.pdbx_strand_id
1 'polypeptide(L)'
;MRIEAADYVDAAQERLSNAKLLYEAAQYSFALYAAGVAVESLLRAYIAQFDPILEAAHNLPLLLRASNLRNLVLPDENELIYASLITLTKLWKNDLRYASNNRLRRRLKKIKLDRGIRGDFLKENCRIAIDMATTILRIGAAEWKN
;
A
#
# COMPACT_ATOMS: atom_id res chain seq x y z
N MET A 1 1.91 -15.21 19.93
CA MET A 1 1.91 -13.74 19.96
C MET A 1 0.58 -13.27 19.41
N ARG A 2 -0.18 -12.47 20.16
CA ARG A 2 -1.41 -11.83 19.66
C ARG A 2 -1.00 -10.48 19.10
N ILE A 3 -1.48 -10.14 17.90
CA ILE A 3 -1.23 -8.85 17.24
C ILE A 3 -2.44 -7.96 17.52
N GLU A 4 -2.19 -6.80 18.11
CA GLU A 4 -3.21 -5.79 18.43
C GLU A 4 -3.32 -4.75 17.32
N ALA A 5 -4.35 -3.91 17.40
CA ALA A 5 -4.61 -2.90 16.40
C ALA A 5 -3.46 -1.88 16.26
N ALA A 6 -2.84 -1.50 17.39
CA ALA A 6 -1.68 -0.61 17.41
C ALA A 6 -0.44 -1.24 16.73
N ASP A 7 -0.20 -2.54 16.93
CA ASP A 7 0.92 -3.25 16.29
C ASP A 7 0.84 -3.17 14.74
N TYR A 8 -0.37 -3.15 14.19
CA TYR A 8 -0.58 -2.98 12.75
C TYR A 8 -0.24 -1.57 12.25
N VAL A 9 -0.45 -0.53 13.08
CA VAL A 9 -0.05 0.84 12.74
C VAL A 9 1.47 0.97 12.73
N ASP A 10 2.14 0.43 13.75
CA ASP A 10 3.60 0.39 13.82
C ASP A 10 4.17 -0.37 12.63
N ALA A 11 3.62 -1.56 12.34
CA ALA A 11 3.98 -2.32 11.15
C ALA A 11 3.77 -1.52 9.86
N ALA A 12 2.68 -0.77 9.72
CA ALA A 12 2.44 0.06 8.55
C ALA A 12 3.57 1.08 8.32
N GLN A 13 3.98 1.78 9.38
CA GLN A 13 5.06 2.77 9.33
C GLN A 13 6.41 2.14 9.01
N GLU A 14 6.71 1.00 9.63
CA GLU A 14 7.92 0.22 9.34
C GLU A 14 7.95 -0.25 7.89
N ARG A 15 6.83 -0.78 7.37
CA ARG A 15 6.77 -1.27 5.98
C ARG A 15 6.92 -0.15 4.98
N LEU A 16 6.38 1.04 5.25
CA LEU A 16 6.59 2.20 4.38
C LEU A 16 8.06 2.65 4.41
N SER A 17 8.70 2.65 5.58
CA SER A 17 10.12 2.95 5.72
C SER A 17 10.99 1.95 4.97
N ASN A 18 10.67 0.65 5.09
CA ASN A 18 11.31 -0.42 4.33
C ASN A 18 11.12 -0.24 2.82
N ALA A 19 9.92 0.14 2.37
CA ALA A 19 9.66 0.40 0.95
C ALA A 19 10.58 1.48 0.38
N LYS A 20 10.80 2.57 1.14
CA LYS A 20 11.72 3.65 0.76
C LYS A 20 13.17 3.18 0.71
N LEU A 21 13.64 2.45 1.72
CA LEU A 21 15.01 1.91 1.74
C LEU A 21 15.26 0.93 0.59
N LEU A 22 14.31 0.03 0.33
CA LEU A 22 14.38 -0.93 -0.77
C LEU A 22 14.36 -0.23 -2.14
N TYR A 23 13.62 0.86 -2.26
CA TYR A 23 13.62 1.68 -3.47
C TYR A 23 14.98 2.29 -3.76
N GLU A 24 15.63 2.87 -2.75
CA GLU A 24 17.00 3.42 -2.88
C GLU A 24 18.02 2.32 -3.23
N ALA A 25 17.83 1.11 -2.71
CA ALA A 25 18.64 -0.07 -3.04
C ALA A 25 18.29 -0.72 -4.40
N ALA A 26 17.43 -0.08 -5.21
CA ALA A 26 16.91 -0.59 -6.49
C ALA A 26 16.21 -1.97 -6.42
N GLN A 27 15.75 -2.37 -5.23
CA GLN A 27 14.96 -3.58 -5.00
C GLN A 27 13.46 -3.32 -5.26
N TYR A 28 13.13 -2.82 -6.46
CA TYR A 28 11.81 -2.26 -6.78
C TYR A 28 10.63 -3.22 -6.58
N SER A 29 10.78 -4.51 -6.87
CA SER A 29 9.69 -5.48 -6.65
C SER A 29 9.35 -5.64 -5.18
N PHE A 30 10.38 -5.69 -4.33
CA PHE A 30 10.23 -5.75 -2.88
C PHE A 30 9.80 -4.41 -2.29
N ALA A 31 10.30 -3.29 -2.81
CA ALA A 31 9.85 -1.95 -2.42
C ALA A 31 8.36 -1.75 -2.70
N LEU A 32 7.91 -2.13 -3.91
CA LEU A 32 6.51 -2.05 -4.29
C LEU A 32 5.66 -3.00 -3.45
N TYR A 33 6.13 -4.22 -3.19
CA TYR A 33 5.46 -5.15 -2.26
C TYR A 33 5.28 -4.53 -0.87
N ALA A 34 6.36 -4.02 -0.28
CA ALA A 34 6.36 -3.39 1.05
C ALA A 34 5.42 -2.18 1.12
N ALA A 35 5.36 -1.35 0.06
CA ALA A 35 4.44 -0.22 -0.01
C ALA A 35 2.96 -0.65 0.09
N GLY A 36 2.57 -1.74 -0.60
CA GLY A 36 1.20 -2.25 -0.47
C GLY A 36 0.94 -2.94 0.87
N VAL A 37 1.94 -3.63 1.44
CA VAL A 37 1.82 -4.20 2.80
C VAL A 37 1.69 -3.10 3.86
N ALA A 38 2.32 -1.94 3.66
CA ALA A 38 2.15 -0.79 4.55
C ALA A 38 0.68 -0.34 4.60
N VAL A 39 0.05 -0.19 3.43
CA VAL A 39 -1.38 0.16 3.33
C VAL A 39 -2.27 -0.96 3.87
N GLU A 40 -1.98 -2.23 3.56
CA GLU A 40 -2.70 -3.37 4.13
C GLU A 40 -2.64 -3.37 5.66
N SER A 41 -1.47 -3.12 6.25
CA SER A 41 -1.29 -3.09 7.70
C SER A 41 -2.14 -1.98 8.32
N LEU A 42 -2.10 -0.77 7.76
CA LEU A 42 -2.94 0.34 8.25
C LEU A 42 -4.43 -0.01 8.21
N LEU A 43 -4.92 -0.55 7.09
CA LEU A 43 -6.33 -0.92 6.96
C LEU A 43 -6.71 -2.04 7.94
N ARG A 44 -5.80 -2.99 8.19
CA ARG A 44 -5.98 -4.03 9.22
C ARG A 44 -6.02 -3.47 10.63
N ALA A 45 -5.26 -2.43 10.95
CA ALA A 45 -5.34 -1.75 12.24
C ALA A 45 -6.77 -1.27 12.52
N TYR A 46 -7.37 -0.58 11.55
CA TYR A 46 -8.76 -0.11 11.65
C TYR A 46 -9.78 -1.24 11.75
N ILE A 47 -9.62 -2.30 10.96
CA ILE A 47 -10.49 -3.48 11.05
C ILE A 47 -10.40 -4.10 12.44
N ALA A 48 -9.19 -4.26 12.98
CA ALA A 48 -8.93 -4.91 14.26
C ALA A 48 -9.54 -4.16 15.46
N GLN A 49 -9.89 -2.88 15.34
CA GLN A 49 -10.62 -2.14 16.36
C GLN A 49 -12.05 -2.66 16.55
N PHE A 50 -12.66 -3.23 15.51
CA PHE A 50 -14.07 -3.64 15.52
C PHE A 50 -14.25 -5.16 15.33
N ASP A 51 -13.39 -5.79 14.55
CA ASP A 51 -13.40 -7.23 14.28
C ASP A 51 -11.97 -7.78 14.23
N PRO A 52 -11.41 -8.19 15.38
CA PRO A 52 -10.05 -8.72 15.47
C PRO A 52 -9.87 -10.12 14.84
N ILE A 53 -10.94 -10.75 14.35
CA ILE A 53 -10.91 -12.11 13.77
C ILE A 53 -11.00 -12.06 12.23
N LEU A 54 -11.28 -10.91 11.63
CA LEU A 54 -11.49 -10.81 10.19
C LEU A 54 -10.24 -11.22 9.37
N GLU A 55 -10.26 -12.43 8.83
CA GLU A 55 -9.35 -12.88 7.79
C GLU A 55 -9.75 -12.29 6.43
N ALA A 56 -9.56 -10.98 6.27
CA ALA A 56 -9.70 -10.37 4.97
C ALA A 56 -8.53 -10.80 4.06
N ALA A 57 -8.85 -11.23 2.84
CA ALA A 57 -7.86 -11.49 1.80
C ALA A 57 -7.01 -10.24 1.52
N HIS A 58 -5.81 -10.41 0.94
CA HIS A 58 -4.86 -9.36 0.57
C HIS A 58 -5.34 -8.42 -0.56
N ASN A 59 -6.58 -7.92 -0.47
CA ASN A 59 -7.26 -7.11 -1.47
C ASN A 59 -7.53 -5.73 -0.89
N LEU A 60 -6.71 -4.74 -1.29
CA LEU A 60 -6.75 -3.39 -0.73
C LEU A 60 -8.14 -2.71 -0.84
N PRO A 61 -8.88 -2.79 -1.97
CA PRO A 61 -10.26 -2.28 -2.03
C PRO A 61 -11.22 -2.88 -1.00
N LEU A 62 -11.15 -4.20 -0.78
CA LEU A 62 -12.00 -4.87 0.21
C LEU A 62 -11.60 -4.47 1.63
N LEU A 63 -10.30 -4.40 1.90
CA LEU A 63 -9.77 -3.93 3.19
C LEU A 63 -10.19 -2.47 3.47
N LEU A 64 -10.14 -1.59 2.47
CA LEU A 64 -10.54 -0.19 2.65
C LEU A 64 -12.03 -0.09 3.01
N ARG A 65 -12.88 -0.88 2.34
CA ARG A 65 -14.31 -0.94 2.66
C ARG A 65 -14.54 -1.46 4.08
N ALA A 66 -13.85 -2.53 4.48
CA ALA A 66 -14.00 -3.15 5.80
C ALA A 66 -13.44 -2.27 6.93
N SER A 67 -12.39 -1.49 6.66
CA SER A 67 -11.74 -0.62 7.66
C SER A 67 -12.59 0.54 8.16
N ASN A 68 -13.65 0.91 7.43
CA ASN A 68 -14.45 2.11 7.71
C ASN A 68 -13.66 3.45 7.70
N LEU A 69 -12.35 3.45 7.37
CA LEU A 69 -11.47 4.63 7.39
C LEU A 69 -12.04 5.81 6.60
N ARG A 70 -12.67 5.54 5.45
CA ARG A 70 -13.27 6.57 4.58
C ARG A 70 -14.34 7.40 5.29
N ASN A 71 -14.98 6.87 6.34
CA ASN A 71 -16.01 7.57 7.10
C ASN A 71 -15.45 8.39 8.26
N LEU A 72 -14.14 8.31 8.52
CA LEU A 72 -13.45 9.02 9.60
C LEU A 72 -12.74 10.28 9.12
N VAL A 73 -12.45 10.36 7.82
CA VAL A 73 -11.68 11.45 7.19
C VAL A 73 -12.58 12.50 6.55
N LEU A 74 -12.03 13.69 6.29
CA LEU A 74 -12.72 14.74 5.54
C LEU A 74 -13.03 14.31 4.09
N PRO A 75 -14.04 14.90 3.41
CA PRO A 75 -14.41 14.54 2.04
C PRO A 75 -13.24 14.60 1.04
N ASP A 76 -12.42 15.66 1.08
CA ASP A 76 -11.28 15.80 0.17
C ASP A 76 -10.20 14.73 0.43
N GLU A 77 -9.97 14.40 1.69
CA GLU A 77 -9.03 13.33 2.09
C GLU A 77 -9.53 11.95 1.71
N ASN A 78 -10.85 11.74 1.79
CA ASN A 78 -11.50 10.52 1.34
C ASN A 78 -11.25 10.29 -0.17
N GLU A 79 -11.46 11.32 -1.00
CA GLU A 79 -11.19 11.24 -2.44
C GLU A 79 -9.71 10.98 -2.72
N LEU A 80 -8.80 11.62 -1.98
CA LEU A 80 -7.36 11.36 -2.08
C LEU A 80 -6.99 9.93 -1.70
N ILE A 81 -7.53 9.38 -0.62
CA ILE A 81 -7.33 7.98 -0.22
C ILE A 81 -7.82 7.06 -1.34
N TYR A 82 -9.04 7.30 -1.85
CA TYR A 82 -9.65 6.45 -2.86
C TYR A 82 -8.84 6.46 -4.17
N ALA A 83 -8.49 7.64 -4.69
CA ALA A 83 -7.68 7.78 -5.89
C ALA A 83 -6.30 7.13 -5.75
N SER A 84 -5.67 7.31 -4.58
CA SER A 84 -4.38 6.70 -4.25
C SER A 84 -4.46 5.18 -4.21
N LEU A 85 -5.50 4.64 -3.57
CA LEU A 85 -5.70 3.20 -3.43
C LEU A 85 -6.00 2.53 -4.77
N ILE A 86 -6.80 3.17 -5.63
CA ILE A 86 -7.07 2.67 -6.99
C ILE A 86 -5.78 2.59 -7.81
N THR A 87 -4.94 3.61 -7.72
CA THR A 87 -3.63 3.63 -8.40
C THR A 87 -2.72 2.55 -7.86
N LEU A 88 -2.60 2.45 -6.54
CA LEU A 88 -1.78 1.42 -5.87
C LEU A 88 -2.26 0.00 -6.21
N THR A 89 -3.57 -0.25 -6.27
CA THR A 89 -4.15 -1.58 -6.57
C THR A 89 -3.84 -2.07 -8.00
N LYS A 90 -3.64 -1.14 -8.94
CA LYS A 90 -3.16 -1.49 -10.30
C LYS A 90 -1.71 -1.96 -10.26
N LEU A 91 -0.90 -1.32 -9.42
CA LEU A 91 0.54 -1.56 -9.30
C LEU A 91 0.86 -2.78 -8.43
N TRP A 92 0.17 -2.93 -7.31
CA TRP A 92 0.47 -3.90 -6.27
C TRP A 92 -0.35 -5.20 -6.39
N LYS A 93 0.30 -6.31 -6.07
CA LYS A 93 -0.28 -7.65 -5.88
C LYS A 93 0.52 -8.37 -4.79
N ASN A 94 -0.15 -9.19 -3.98
CA ASN A 94 0.54 -9.97 -2.94
C ASN A 94 1.64 -10.89 -3.51
N ASP A 95 1.45 -11.42 -4.73
CA ASP A 95 2.42 -12.28 -5.43
C ASP A 95 3.77 -11.60 -5.72
N LEU A 96 3.85 -10.27 -5.58
CA LEU A 96 5.10 -9.55 -5.73
C LEU A 96 6.17 -9.99 -4.72
N ARG A 97 5.77 -10.58 -3.60
CA ARG A 97 6.68 -11.23 -2.64
C ARG A 97 7.57 -12.32 -3.25
N TYR A 98 7.17 -12.85 -4.41
CA TYR A 98 7.91 -13.85 -5.17
C TYR A 98 8.47 -13.32 -6.49
N ALA A 99 8.20 -12.06 -6.83
CA ALA A 99 8.56 -11.50 -8.12
C ALA A 99 9.94 -10.86 -8.08
N SER A 100 10.78 -11.18 -9.07
CA SER A 100 11.98 -10.39 -9.37
C SER A 100 11.63 -9.08 -10.07
N ASN A 101 12.56 -8.12 -10.05
CA ASN A 101 12.45 -6.89 -10.85
C ASN A 101 12.17 -7.17 -12.33
N ASN A 102 12.79 -8.20 -12.91
CA ASN A 102 12.54 -8.60 -14.30
C ASN A 102 11.11 -9.11 -14.52
N ARG A 103 10.57 -9.89 -13.58
CA ARG A 103 9.17 -10.33 -13.63
C ARG A 103 8.22 -9.14 -13.53
N LEU A 104 8.50 -8.19 -12.63
CA LEU A 104 7.71 -6.96 -12.47
C LEU A 104 7.76 -6.10 -13.74
N ARG A 105 8.93 -5.91 -14.37
CA ARG A 105 9.05 -5.21 -15.66
C ARG A 105 8.13 -5.81 -16.72
N ARG A 106 8.18 -7.14 -16.91
CA ARG A 106 7.31 -7.84 -17.88
C ARG A 106 5.83 -7.62 -17.57
N ARG A 107 5.45 -7.67 -16.29
CA ARG A 107 4.08 -7.40 -15.85
C ARG A 107 3.66 -5.97 -16.20
N LEU A 108 4.44 -4.96 -15.83
CA LEU A 108 4.12 -3.55 -16.09
C LEU A 108 3.93 -3.28 -17.58
N LYS A 109 4.81 -3.84 -18.44
CA LYS A 109 4.63 -3.80 -19.90
C LYS A 109 3.34 -4.46 -20.37
N LYS A 110 3.03 -5.66 -19.85
CA LYS A 110 1.79 -6.39 -20.19
C LYS A 110 0.54 -5.57 -19.88
N ILE A 111 0.54 -4.83 -18.77
CA ILE A 111 -0.59 -3.97 -18.36
C ILE A 111 -0.44 -2.52 -18.84
N LYS A 112 0.51 -2.24 -19.74
CA LYS A 112 0.72 -0.95 -20.41
C LYS A 112 1.05 0.22 -19.46
N LEU A 113 1.56 -0.07 -18.26
CA LEU A 113 2.00 0.95 -17.29
C LEU A 113 3.44 1.43 -17.53
N ASP A 114 4.06 1.01 -18.62
CA ASP A 114 5.34 1.52 -19.13
C ASP A 114 5.18 2.72 -20.08
N ARG A 115 3.96 2.97 -20.57
CA ARG A 115 3.69 3.97 -21.62
C ARG A 115 3.77 5.39 -21.08
N GLY A 116 4.32 6.30 -21.89
CA GLY A 116 4.43 7.72 -21.56
C GLY A 116 5.48 8.07 -20.50
N ILE A 117 6.15 7.07 -19.92
CA ILE A 117 7.23 7.27 -18.95
C ILE A 117 8.56 7.35 -19.69
N ARG A 118 9.32 8.43 -19.45
CA ARG A 118 10.70 8.57 -19.93
C ARG A 118 11.65 7.96 -18.91
N GLY A 119 12.65 7.20 -19.39
CA GLY A 119 13.66 6.57 -18.53
C GLY A 119 13.21 5.22 -17.94
N ASP A 120 13.61 4.95 -16.69
CA ASP A 120 13.31 3.66 -16.04
C ASP A 120 11.86 3.61 -15.53
N PHE A 121 10.97 3.06 -16.35
CA PHE A 121 9.56 2.89 -15.99
C PHE A 121 9.33 2.00 -14.76
N LEU A 122 10.26 1.08 -14.42
CA LEU A 122 10.11 0.27 -13.21
C LEU A 122 10.30 1.14 -11.97
N LYS A 123 11.38 1.94 -11.97
CA LYS A 123 11.68 2.90 -10.91
C LYS A 123 10.51 3.87 -10.75
N GLU A 124 10.00 4.43 -11.84
CA GLU A 124 8.91 5.40 -11.77
C GLU A 124 7.59 4.81 -11.23
N ASN A 125 7.19 3.63 -11.71
CA ASN A 125 6.01 2.96 -11.17
C ASN A 125 6.16 2.60 -9.68
N CYS A 126 7.37 2.25 -9.25
CA CYS A 126 7.65 2.01 -7.84
C CYS A 126 7.57 3.29 -7.00
N ARG A 127 8.10 4.41 -7.51
CA ARG A 127 7.99 5.73 -6.88
C ARG A 127 6.53 6.11 -6.69
N ILE A 128 5.72 6.00 -7.75
CA ILE A 128 4.27 6.26 -7.71
C ILE A 128 3.60 5.40 -6.63
N ALA A 129 3.89 4.10 -6.56
CA ALA A 129 3.30 3.23 -5.54
C ALA A 129 3.64 3.68 -4.11
N ILE A 130 4.90 4.07 -3.87
CA ILE A 130 5.36 4.57 -2.57
C ILE A 130 4.70 5.91 -2.22
N ASP A 131 4.54 6.80 -3.20
CA ASP A 131 3.84 8.08 -3.00
C ASP A 131 2.37 7.84 -2.62
N MET A 132 1.67 6.94 -3.32
CA MET A 132 0.28 6.61 -3.01
C MET A 132 0.15 5.98 -1.61
N ALA A 133 1.06 5.06 -1.26
CA ALA A 133 1.11 4.47 0.07
C ALA A 133 1.39 5.53 1.15
N THR A 134 2.32 6.45 0.89
CA THR A 134 2.64 7.57 1.79
C THR A 134 1.43 8.47 2.02
N THR A 135 0.69 8.81 0.97
CA THR A 135 -0.53 9.62 1.09
C THR A 135 -1.58 8.93 1.97
N ILE A 136 -1.86 7.65 1.71
CA ILE A 136 -2.85 6.88 2.47
C ILE A 136 -2.42 6.77 3.93
N LEU A 137 -1.15 6.45 4.20
CA LEU A 137 -0.63 6.33 5.56
C LEU A 137 -0.62 7.66 6.30
N ARG A 138 -0.26 8.77 5.64
CA ARG A 138 -0.29 10.09 6.27
C ARG A 138 -1.69 10.45 6.76
N ILE A 139 -2.70 10.25 5.91
CA ILE A 139 -4.09 10.58 6.25
C ILE A 139 -4.62 9.59 7.31
N GLY A 140 -4.49 8.28 7.09
CA GLY A 140 -5.00 7.30 8.04
C GLY A 140 -4.28 7.34 9.38
N ALA A 141 -2.95 7.49 9.42
CA ALA A 141 -2.26 7.61 10.71
C ALA A 141 -2.62 8.89 11.47
N ALA A 142 -3.01 9.97 10.78
CA ALA A 142 -3.47 11.20 11.44
C ALA A 142 -4.84 11.03 12.11
N GLU A 143 -5.73 10.23 11.52
CA GLU A 143 -7.03 9.89 12.11
C GLU A 143 -6.96 8.77 13.14
N TRP A 144 -5.81 8.10 13.27
CA TRP A 144 -5.65 7.03 14.25
C TRP A 144 -5.61 7.62 15.67
N LYS A 145 -6.67 7.35 16.43
CA LYS A 145 -6.76 7.69 17.86
C LYS A 145 -6.57 6.39 18.65
N ASN A 146 -5.51 6.35 19.45
CA ASN A 146 -5.24 5.25 20.39
C ASN A 146 -6.34 5.13 21.44
#